data_AF-A0A949XZI5-F1
#
_entry.id   AF-A0A949XZI5-F1
#
_cell.length_a   1.000
_cell.length_b   1.000
_cell.length_c   1.000
_cell.angle_alpha   90.00
_cell.angle_beta   90.00
_cell.angle_gamma   90.00
#
_symmetry.space_group_name_H-M   'P 1'
#
loop_
_entity.id
_entity.type
_entity.pdbx_description
1 polymer ?
#
loop_
_entity_poly.entity_id
_entity_poly.type
_entity_poly.pdbx_seq_one_letter_code
_entity_poly.pdbx_strand_id
1 'polypeptide(L)'
;MIPILTTLLALGAAGLVLVAGQARRRGLDRWLVPYLCQVLRRRLRRRVEDVHLMLCIADHFEPKWNNAPPEVADSRVASWVREYPRQFAGFRDSDGRPPRYTFFYPIDQYEPAHVDALAELCRAGFGEVEVHLHHD
;
A
#
# COMPACT_ATOMS: atom_id res chain seq x y z
N MET A 1 10.18 18.48 52.36
CA MET A 1 10.56 17.52 51.30
C MET A 1 9.42 16.60 50.87
N ILE A 2 8.68 15.98 51.81
CA ILE A 2 7.52 15.10 51.53
C ILE A 2 6.42 15.74 50.65
N PRO A 3 5.96 17.00 50.86
CA PRO A 3 4.86 17.59 50.07
C PRO A 3 5.22 17.94 48.63
N ILE A 4 6.51 18.13 48.33
CA ILE A 4 6.99 18.42 46.97
C ILE A 4 6.98 17.12 46.17
N LEU A 5 7.47 16.04 46.77
CA LEU A 5 7.49 14.72 46.13
C LEU A 5 6.07 14.22 45.81
N THR A 6 5.12 14.39 46.73
CA THR A 6 3.71 14.00 46.49
C THR A 6 3.06 14.82 45.38
N THR A 7 3.34 16.12 45.31
CA THR A 7 2.81 17.00 44.25
C THR A 7 3.38 16.62 42.87
N LEU A 8 4.67 16.32 42.78
CA LEU A 8 5.30 15.85 41.54
C LEU A 8 4.73 14.51 41.07
N LEU A 9 4.51 13.56 41.99
CA LEU A 9 3.89 12.28 41.68
C LEU A 9 2.45 12.44 41.17
N ALA A 10 1.65 13.33 41.80
CA ALA A 10 0.27 13.59 41.38
C ALA A 10 0.19 14.23 39.98
N LEU A 11 1.06 15.21 39.69
CA LEU A 11 1.17 15.82 38.36
C LEU A 11 1.61 14.80 37.31
N GLY A 12 2.56 13.93 37.65
CA GLY A 12 3.00 12.83 36.80
C GLY A 12 1.87 11.85 36.47
N ALA A 13 1.09 11.45 37.48
CA ALA A 13 -0.06 10.56 37.29
C ALA A 13 -1.16 11.21 36.43
N ALA A 14 -1.49 12.48 36.67
CA ALA A 14 -2.44 13.23 35.86
C ALA A 14 -1.98 13.35 34.40
N GLY A 15 -0.69 13.64 34.18
CA GLY A 15 -0.08 13.63 32.84
C GLY A 15 -0.20 12.27 32.17
N LEU A 16 0.04 11.18 32.89
CA LEU A 16 -0.08 9.82 32.36
C LEU A 16 -1.50 9.48 31.93
N VAL A 17 -2.50 9.88 32.74
CA VAL A 17 -3.93 9.69 32.43
C VAL A 17 -4.33 10.49 31.18
N LEU A 18 -3.86 11.72 31.05
CA LEU A 18 -4.12 12.55 29.87
C LEU A 18 -3.51 11.92 28.60
N VAL A 19 -2.26 11.46 28.68
CA VAL A 19 -1.58 10.79 27.56
C VAL A 19 -2.29 9.49 27.20
N ALA A 20 -2.66 8.67 28.18
CA ALA A 20 -3.40 7.43 27.96
C ALA A 20 -4.78 7.70 27.34
N GLY A 21 -5.47 8.76 27.79
CA GLY A 21 -6.74 9.21 27.23
C GLY A 21 -6.60 9.63 25.77
N GLN A 22 -5.59 10.43 25.43
CA GLN A 22 -5.31 10.82 24.05
C GLN A 22 -4.93 9.64 23.16
N ALA A 23 -4.12 8.71 23.69
CA ALA A 23 -3.74 7.49 23.00
C ALA A 23 -4.97 6.63 22.65
N ARG A 24 -5.89 6.45 23.61
CA ARG A 24 -7.15 5.72 23.39
C ARG A 24 -8.09 6.43 22.40
N ARG A 25 -8.20 7.76 22.48
CA ARG A 25 -9.02 8.54 21.52
C ARG A 25 -8.52 8.40 20.08
N ARG A 26 -7.22 8.20 19.89
CA ARG A 26 -6.59 7.93 18.59
C ARG A 26 -6.48 6.44 18.25
N GLY A 27 -7.04 5.55 19.08
CA GLY A 27 -7.00 4.10 18.89
C GLY A 27 -5.60 3.48 19.00
N LEU A 28 -4.61 4.21 19.55
CA LEU A 28 -3.23 3.73 19.70
C LEU A 28 -3.14 2.57 20.68
N ASP A 29 -4.01 2.53 21.69
CA ASP A 29 -4.06 1.46 22.68
C ASP A 29 -4.34 0.08 22.07
N ARG A 30 -4.96 0.02 20.88
CA ARG A 30 -5.26 -1.22 20.17
C ARG A 30 -4.03 -1.88 19.53
N TRP A 31 -3.00 -1.10 19.17
CA TRP A 31 -1.87 -1.61 18.38
C TRP A 31 -0.49 -1.25 18.93
N LEU A 32 -0.34 -0.18 19.72
CA LEU A 32 0.97 0.33 20.14
C LEU A 32 1.74 -0.66 21.02
N VAL A 33 1.07 -1.25 22.02
CA VAL A 33 1.67 -2.24 22.91
C VAL A 33 2.12 -3.51 22.14
N PRO A 34 1.24 -4.19 21.37
CA PRO A 34 1.68 -5.37 20.62
C PRO A 34 2.76 -5.04 19.58
N TYR A 35 2.69 -3.86 18.93
CA TYR A 35 3.72 -3.39 18.01
C TYR A 35 5.09 -3.23 18.70
N LEU A 36 5.15 -2.55 19.85
CA LEU A 36 6.40 -2.38 20.61
C LEU A 36 6.98 -3.73 21.06
N CYS A 37 6.13 -4.62 21.58
CA CYS A 37 6.54 -5.98 21.93
C CYS A 37 7.10 -6.74 20.71
N GLN A 38 6.47 -6.62 19.54
CA GLN A 38 6.92 -7.25 18.30
C GLN A 38 8.28 -6.69 17.84
N VAL A 39 8.47 -5.37 17.87
CA VAL A 39 9.73 -4.73 17.49
C VAL A 39 10.88 -5.20 18.40
N LEU A 40 10.66 -5.23 19.72
CA LEU A 40 11.65 -5.71 20.68
C LEU A 40 11.99 -7.19 20.46
N ARG A 41 10.98 -8.05 20.28
CA ARG A 41 11.19 -9.48 19.99
C ARG A 41 11.96 -9.72 18.70
N ARG A 42 11.66 -8.97 17.62
CA ARG A 42 12.38 -9.08 16.34
C ARG A 42 13.85 -8.66 16.47
N ARG A 43 14.15 -7.60 17.22
CA ARG A 43 15.53 -7.16 17.47
C ARG A 43 16.35 -8.20 18.23
N LEU A 44 15.73 -8.84 19.24
CA LEU A 44 16.38 -9.85 20.07
C LEU A 44 16.59 -11.20 19.34
N ARG A 45 15.77 -11.49 18.33
CA ARG A 45 15.79 -12.75 17.57
C ARG A 45 16.49 -12.66 16.22
N ARG A 46 17.43 -11.71 16.02
CA ARG A 46 18.18 -11.60 14.75
C ARG A 46 19.00 -12.86 14.50
N ARG A 47 18.42 -13.83 13.80
CA ARG A 47 19.13 -14.90 13.11
C ARG A 47 19.39 -14.45 11.67
N VAL A 48 20.50 -14.89 11.11
CA VAL A 48 20.76 -14.77 9.67
C VAL A 48 19.93 -15.86 9.02
N GLU A 49 18.77 -15.48 8.49
CA GLU A 49 17.85 -16.36 7.77
C GLU A 49 17.58 -15.72 6.41
N ASP A 50 17.29 -16.55 5.40
CA ASP A 50 16.88 -16.07 4.09
C ASP A 50 15.57 -15.28 4.22
N VAL A 51 15.55 -14.05 3.70
CA VAL A 51 14.38 -13.18 3.74
C VAL A 51 13.73 -13.18 2.36
N HIS A 52 12.51 -13.69 2.29
CA HIS A 52 11.66 -13.53 1.11
C HIS A 52 10.95 -12.17 1.18
N LEU A 53 11.19 -11.31 0.18
CA LEU A 53 10.54 -10.00 0.06
C LEU A 53 9.44 -10.07 -0.99
N MET A 54 8.20 -9.79 -0.58
CA MET A 54 7.11 -9.52 -1.50
C MET A 54 6.93 -8.01 -1.62
N LEU A 55 7.15 -7.47 -2.82
CA LEU A 55 6.89 -6.07 -3.12
C LEU A 55 5.53 -5.96 -3.82
N CYS A 56 4.64 -5.15 -3.27
CA CYS A 56 3.35 -4.81 -3.86
C CYS A 56 3.23 -3.30 -3.94
N ILE A 57 2.87 -2.79 -5.12
CA ILE A 57 2.52 -1.39 -5.34
C ILE A 57 1.01 -1.37 -5.55
N ALA A 58 0.30 -0.71 -4.65
CA ALA A 58 -1.15 -0.59 -4.68
C ALA A 58 -1.53 0.87 -4.95
N ASP A 59 -2.05 1.11 -6.15
CA ASP A 59 -2.59 2.39 -6.61
C ASP A 59 -3.92 2.16 -7.36
N HIS A 60 -4.64 3.25 -7.61
CA HIS A 60 -5.89 3.23 -8.36
C HIS A 60 -5.57 3.41 -9.85
N PHE A 61 -5.99 2.45 -10.68
CA PHE A 61 -5.82 2.54 -12.12
C PHE A 61 -7.06 3.18 -12.77
N GLU A 62 -7.06 4.52 -12.89
CA GLU A 62 -8.19 5.27 -13.44
C GLU A 62 -7.77 6.12 -14.65
N PRO A 63 -7.86 5.59 -15.88
CA PRO A 63 -7.47 6.34 -17.08
C PRO A 63 -8.18 7.69 -17.24
N LYS A 64 -9.45 7.78 -16.83
CA LYS A 64 -10.26 9.01 -16.93
C LYS A 64 -10.20 9.89 -15.67
N TRP A 65 -9.27 9.62 -14.74
CA TRP A 65 -9.10 10.41 -13.51
C TRP A 65 -9.08 11.91 -13.79
N ASN A 66 -9.81 12.66 -12.96
CA ASN A 66 -10.02 14.10 -13.07
C ASN A 66 -10.73 14.54 -14.37
N ASN A 67 -11.72 13.76 -14.82
CA ASN A 67 -12.49 14.00 -16.05
C ASN A 67 -11.59 14.23 -17.27
N ALA A 68 -10.55 13.40 -17.40
CA ALA A 68 -9.60 13.55 -18.49
C ALA A 68 -10.31 13.37 -19.85
N PRO A 69 -9.97 14.19 -20.87
CA PRO A 69 -10.45 13.99 -22.22
C PRO A 69 -10.11 12.58 -22.75
N PRO A 70 -10.91 12.02 -23.68
CA PRO A 70 -10.68 10.68 -24.22
C PRO A 70 -9.23 10.46 -24.69
N GLU A 71 -8.67 11.40 -25.45
CA GLU A 71 -7.30 11.30 -25.97
C GLU A 71 -6.22 11.22 -24.87
N VAL A 72 -6.50 11.80 -23.69
CA VAL A 72 -5.59 11.73 -22.54
C VAL A 72 -5.71 10.36 -21.86
N ALA A 73 -6.93 9.83 -21.73
CA ALA A 73 -7.15 8.49 -21.18
C ALA A 73 -6.50 7.42 -22.09
N ASP A 74 -6.71 7.51 -23.40
CA ASP A 74 -6.10 6.63 -24.40
C ASP A 74 -4.56 6.67 -24.30
N SER A 75 -3.99 7.87 -24.22
CA SER A 75 -2.54 8.08 -24.09
C SER A 75 -1.98 7.49 -22.80
N ARG A 76 -2.71 7.58 -21.68
CA ARG A 76 -2.33 6.96 -20.41
C ARG A 76 -2.24 5.45 -20.54
N VAL A 77 -3.27 4.79 -21.11
CA VAL A 77 -3.27 3.34 -21.32
C VAL A 77 -2.18 2.92 -22.29
N ALA A 78 -2.03 3.63 -23.42
CA ALA A 78 -0.98 3.36 -24.40
C ALA A 78 0.43 3.50 -23.81
N SER A 79 0.63 4.44 -22.88
CA SER A 79 1.89 4.59 -22.15
C SER A 79 2.19 3.35 -21.31
N TRP A 80 1.21 2.81 -20.58
CA TRP A 80 1.40 1.56 -19.82
C TRP A 80 1.77 0.39 -20.72
N VAL A 81 1.03 0.18 -21.80
CA VAL A 81 1.28 -0.94 -22.75
C VAL A 81 2.68 -0.84 -23.36
N ARG A 82 3.15 0.36 -23.68
CA ARG A 82 4.47 0.57 -24.30
C ARG A 82 5.61 0.54 -23.29
N GLU A 83 5.47 1.27 -22.19
CA GLU A 83 6.59 1.55 -21.29
C GLU A 83 6.79 0.47 -20.24
N TYR A 84 5.74 -0.21 -19.79
CA TYR A 84 5.86 -1.20 -18.73
C TYR A 84 6.72 -2.41 -19.14
N PRO A 85 6.48 -3.06 -20.30
CA PRO A 85 7.38 -4.09 -20.81
C PRO A 85 8.80 -3.56 -21.03
N ARG A 86 8.94 -2.37 -21.62
CA ARG A 86 10.25 -1.78 -21.93
C ARG A 86 11.10 -1.59 -20.68
N GLN A 87 10.50 -1.19 -19.57
CA GLN A 87 11.19 -0.96 -18.32
C GLN A 87 11.45 -2.24 -17.53
N PHE A 88 10.49 -3.18 -17.53
CA PHE A 88 10.48 -4.28 -16.57
C PHE A 88 10.79 -5.68 -17.15
N ALA A 89 10.82 -5.85 -18.47
CA ALA A 89 11.06 -7.15 -19.11
C ALA A 89 12.44 -7.77 -18.82
N GLY A 90 13.40 -6.99 -18.30
CA GLY A 90 14.72 -7.48 -17.90
C GLY A 90 14.79 -8.09 -16.49
N PHE A 91 13.79 -7.84 -15.64
CA PHE A 91 13.80 -8.30 -14.25
C PHE A 91 13.10 -9.64 -14.08
N ARG A 92 13.52 -10.44 -13.09
CA ARG A 92 12.92 -11.73 -12.77
C ARG A 92 12.75 -11.85 -11.26
N ASP A 93 11.57 -12.26 -10.81
CA ASP A 93 11.31 -12.65 -9.42
C ASP A 93 11.81 -14.08 -9.14
N SER A 94 11.58 -14.58 -7.92
CA SER A 94 11.97 -15.94 -7.52
C SER A 94 11.29 -17.05 -8.34
N ASP A 95 10.20 -16.74 -9.03
CA ASP A 95 9.48 -17.67 -9.89
C ASP A 95 9.84 -17.50 -11.38
N GLY A 96 10.81 -16.62 -11.69
CA GLY A 96 11.23 -16.36 -13.05
C GLY A 96 10.24 -15.50 -13.85
N ARG A 97 9.36 -14.74 -13.19
CA ARG A 97 8.40 -13.83 -13.84
C ARG A 97 8.92 -12.39 -13.82
N PRO A 98 8.62 -11.57 -14.84
CA PRO A 98 8.80 -10.13 -14.72
C PRO A 98 7.87 -9.56 -13.63
N PRO A 99 8.14 -8.34 -13.13
CA PRO A 99 7.17 -7.60 -12.34
C PRO A 99 5.80 -7.61 -13.02
N ARG A 100 4.75 -7.94 -12.26
CA ARG A 100 3.37 -7.97 -12.74
C ARG A 100 2.57 -6.88 -12.03
N TYR A 101 1.76 -6.17 -12.80
CA TYR A 101 0.86 -5.15 -12.28
C TYR A 101 -0.60 -5.58 -12.46
N THR A 102 -1.40 -5.45 -11.41
CA THR A 102 -2.84 -5.72 -11.50
C THR A 102 -3.58 -4.42 -11.75
N PHE A 103 -4.14 -4.28 -12.96
CA PHE A 103 -4.93 -3.13 -13.38
C PHE A 103 -6.36 -3.26 -12.85
N PHE A 104 -6.66 -2.56 -11.76
CA PHE A 104 -8.01 -2.45 -11.22
C PHE A 104 -8.82 -1.42 -12.03
N TYR A 105 -9.40 -1.87 -13.14
CA TYR A 105 -10.07 -1.02 -14.12
C TYR A 105 -11.52 -0.71 -13.68
N PRO A 106 -11.91 0.57 -13.57
CA PRO A 106 -13.24 0.96 -13.12
C PRO A 106 -14.33 0.73 -14.19
N ILE A 107 -15.40 0.01 -13.84
CA ILE A 107 -16.48 -0.38 -14.77
C ILE A 107 -17.26 0.82 -15.32
N ASP A 108 -17.42 1.90 -14.55
CA ASP A 108 -18.06 3.16 -14.97
C ASP A 108 -17.23 3.92 -16.02
N GLN A 109 -15.93 3.62 -16.15
CA GLN A 109 -15.06 4.18 -17.19
C GLN A 109 -14.83 3.19 -18.34
N TYR A 110 -15.63 2.12 -18.44
CA TYR A 110 -15.44 1.05 -19.42
C TYR A 110 -15.25 1.61 -20.84
N GLU A 111 -14.16 1.18 -21.45
CA GLU A 111 -13.81 1.47 -22.83
C GLU A 111 -13.20 0.17 -23.39
N PRO A 112 -13.86 -0.51 -24.34
CA PRO A 112 -13.36 -1.78 -24.90
C PRO A 112 -11.89 -1.70 -25.33
N ALA A 113 -11.52 -0.61 -26.01
CA ALA A 113 -10.15 -0.44 -26.51
C ALA A 113 -9.09 -0.44 -25.39
N HIS A 114 -9.42 0.11 -24.21
CA HIS A 114 -8.51 0.08 -23.07
C HIS A 114 -8.37 -1.33 -22.50
N VAL A 115 -9.49 -2.02 -22.29
CA VAL A 115 -9.50 -3.35 -21.69
C VAL A 115 -8.82 -4.35 -22.61
N ASP A 116 -9.05 -4.27 -23.92
CA ASP A 116 -8.37 -5.12 -24.91
C ASP A 116 -6.86 -4.88 -24.92
N ALA A 117 -6.42 -3.61 -24.89
CA ALA A 117 -5.01 -3.26 -24.86
C ALA A 117 -4.31 -3.78 -23.58
N LEU A 118 -4.96 -3.66 -22.42
CA LEU A 118 -4.48 -4.21 -21.16
C LEU A 118 -4.48 -5.74 -21.18
N ALA A 119 -5.49 -6.38 -21.78
CA ALA A 119 -5.54 -7.83 -21.90
C ALA A 119 -4.36 -8.37 -22.73
N GLU A 120 -3.97 -7.71 -23.82
CA GLU A 120 -2.76 -8.08 -24.57
C GLU A 120 -1.49 -7.94 -23.73
N LEU A 121 -1.36 -6.85 -22.98
CA LEU A 121 -0.24 -6.66 -22.04
C LEU A 121 -0.18 -7.78 -20.99
N CYS A 122 -1.34 -8.19 -20.46
CA CYS A 122 -1.46 -9.28 -19.50
C CYS A 122 -1.10 -10.64 -20.12
N ARG A 123 -1.55 -10.93 -21.35
CA ARG A 123 -1.18 -12.15 -22.09
C ARG A 123 0.32 -12.23 -22.38
N ALA A 124 0.97 -11.09 -22.56
CA ALA A 124 2.42 -11.01 -22.67
C ALA A 124 3.17 -11.25 -21.34
N GLY A 125 2.44 -11.46 -20.23
CA GLY A 125 2.98 -11.85 -18.93
C GLY A 125 3.30 -10.69 -17.98
N PHE A 126 2.86 -9.47 -18.30
CA PHE A 126 3.21 -8.25 -17.54
C PHE A 126 2.18 -7.84 -16.50
N GLY A 127 1.09 -8.58 -16.33
CA GLY A 127 0.05 -8.19 -15.39
C GLY A 127 -1.22 -9.01 -15.46
N GLU A 128 -2.20 -8.50 -14.74
CA GLU A 128 -3.59 -8.97 -14.70
C GLU A 128 -4.50 -7.75 -14.84
N VAL A 129 -5.69 -7.91 -15.41
CA VAL A 129 -6.70 -6.85 -15.45
C VAL A 129 -7.95 -7.35 -14.75
N GLU A 130 -8.43 -6.58 -13.79
CA GLU A 130 -9.67 -6.86 -13.07
C GLU A 130 -10.61 -5.68 -13.24
N VAL A 131 -11.85 -5.95 -13.65
CA VAL A 131 -12.87 -4.91 -13.80
C VAL A 131 -13.64 -4.78 -12.49
N HIS A 132 -13.57 -3.60 -11.88
CA HIS A 132 -14.06 -3.36 -10.52
C HIS A 132 -15.25 -2.41 -10.52
N LEU A 133 -16.16 -2.65 -9.58
CA LEU A 133 -17.24 -1.73 -9.24
C LEU A 133 -16.73 -0.73 -8.20
N HIS A 134 -16.84 0.57 -8.48
CA HIS A 134 -16.65 1.56 -7.43
C HIS A 134 -17.65 1.30 -6.30
N HIS A 135 -17.14 1.18 -5.08
CA HIS A 135 -17.96 1.05 -3.88
C HIS A 135 -18.27 2.46 -3.38
N ASP A 136 -19.51 2.91 -3.62
CA ASP A 136 -20.10 4.07 -2.93
C ASP A 136 -20.51 3.72 -1.49
#